data_AF-A0AAN8YNE6-F1
#
_entry.id   AF-A0AAN8YNE6-F1
#
_cell.length_a   1.000
_cell.length_b   1.000
_cell.length_c   1.000
_cell.angle_alpha   90.00
_cell.angle_beta   90.00
_cell.angle_gamma   90.00
#
_symmetry.space_group_name_H-M   'P 1'
#
loop_
_entity.id
_entity.type
_entity.pdbx_description
1 polymer ?
#
loop_
_entity_poly.entity_id
_entity_poly.type
_entity_poly.pdbx_seq_one_letter_code
_entity_poly.pdbx_strand_id
1 'polypeptide(L)'
;MLSIALVSFHLLHFTVAITPDSFLLSCGAPSGTTDESDGRQWYTDTDYPNLLPSNFLNISSTATVSDTSVTRVPYMNARIF
;
A
#
# COMPACT_ATOMS: atom_id res chain seq x y z
N MET A 1 -39.81 -10.99 -23.59
CA MET A 1 -38.90 -12.10 -23.19
C MET A 1 -37.43 -11.77 -23.47
N LEU A 2 -37.09 -11.20 -24.65
CA LEU A 2 -35.71 -10.82 -25.00
C LEU A 2 -35.10 -9.72 -24.11
N SER A 3 -35.88 -8.72 -23.68
CA SER A 3 -35.38 -7.66 -22.78
C SER A 3 -35.05 -8.13 -21.36
N ILE A 4 -35.75 -9.16 -20.85
CA ILE A 4 -35.46 -9.73 -19.52
C ILE A 4 -34.13 -10.47 -19.56
N ALA A 5 -33.87 -11.22 -20.64
CA ALA A 5 -32.60 -11.91 -20.85
C ALA A 5 -31.40 -10.94 -20.95
N LEU A 6 -31.57 -9.79 -21.60
CA LEU A 6 -30.53 -8.74 -21.70
C LEU A 6 -30.21 -8.10 -20.34
N VAL A 7 -31.23 -7.80 -19.53
CA VAL A 7 -31.05 -7.29 -18.17
C VAL A 7 -30.35 -8.34 -17.29
N SER A 8 -30.76 -9.62 -17.37
CA SER A 8 -30.09 -10.72 -16.69
C SER A 8 -28.63 -10.93 -17.15
N PHE A 9 -28.32 -10.72 -18.43
CA PHE A 9 -26.94 -10.82 -18.95
C PHE A 9 -26.06 -9.65 -18.48
N HIS A 10 -26.62 -8.45 -18.30
CA HIS A 10 -25.89 -7.30 -17.77
C HIS A 10 -25.68 -7.36 -16.25
N LEU A 11 -26.58 -8.03 -15.52
CA LEU A 11 -26.42 -8.30 -14.09
C LEU A 11 -25.37 -9.38 -13.78
N LEU A 12 -24.98 -10.20 -14.75
CA LEU A 12 -24.05 -11.33 -14.56
C LEU A 12 -22.57 -11.01 -14.76
N HIS A 13 -22.21 -9.75 -15.05
CA HIS A 13 -20.81 -9.33 -15.26
C HIS A 13 -20.19 -8.62 -14.05
N PHE A 14 -20.74 -8.80 -12.85
CA PHE A 14 -20.05 -8.38 -11.63
C PHE A 14 -18.95 -9.39 -11.30
N THR A 15 -17.87 -9.37 -12.07
CA THR A 15 -16.63 -10.05 -11.70
C THR A 15 -16.00 -9.30 -10.55
N VAL A 16 -16.21 -9.78 -9.32
CA VAL A 16 -15.39 -9.37 -8.17
C VAL A 16 -13.99 -9.87 -8.45
N ALA A 17 -13.10 -8.96 -8.86
CA ALA A 17 -11.68 -9.23 -8.87
C ALA A 17 -11.23 -9.36 -7.42
N ILE A 18 -11.11 -10.60 -6.94
CA ILE A 18 -10.47 -10.91 -5.66
C ILE A 18 -8.96 -10.74 -5.86
N THR A 19 -8.49 -9.50 -5.71
CA THR A 19 -7.06 -9.24 -5.57
C THR A 19 -6.61 -9.80 -4.22
N PRO A 20 -5.54 -10.61 -4.17
CA PRO A 20 -5.00 -11.07 -2.90
C PRO A 20 -4.63 -9.84 -2.03
N ASP A 21 -4.90 -9.94 -0.73
CA ASP A 21 -4.55 -8.88 0.21
C ASP A 21 -3.05 -8.60 0.11
N SER A 22 -2.74 -7.38 -0.34
CA SER A 22 -1.36 -6.93 -0.52
C SER A 22 -0.82 -6.47 0.82
N PHE A 23 0.30 -7.03 1.27
CA PHE A 23 0.99 -6.53 2.45
C PHE A 23 1.97 -5.42 2.04
N LEU A 24 1.59 -4.18 2.30
CA LEU A 24 2.34 -2.98 1.90
C LEU A 24 3.08 -2.38 3.10
N LEU A 25 4.39 -2.21 2.96
CA LEU A 25 5.26 -1.69 4.02
C LEU A 25 5.87 -0.34 3.66
N SER A 26 5.66 0.65 4.53
CA SER A 26 6.35 1.94 4.48
C SER A 26 7.58 1.88 5.39
N CYS A 27 8.71 1.44 4.83
CA CYS A 27 9.93 1.22 5.59
C CYS A 27 10.44 2.51 6.25
N GLY A 28 10.78 2.44 7.54
CA GLY A 28 11.23 3.59 8.31
C GLY A 28 10.14 4.61 8.66
N ALA A 29 8.86 4.37 8.33
CA ALA A 29 7.79 5.24 8.80
C ALA A 29 7.58 5.08 10.32
N PRO A 30 7.24 6.15 11.06
CA PRO A 30 6.99 6.06 12.50
C PRO A 30 5.69 5.32 12.85
N SER A 31 4.74 5.23 11.92
CA SER A 31 3.47 4.53 12.08
C SER A 31 2.89 4.13 10.72
N GLY A 32 1.93 3.20 10.70
CA GLY A 32 1.11 2.94 9.52
C GLY A 32 0.26 4.14 9.10
N THR A 33 -0.07 4.23 7.82
CA THR A 33 -0.86 5.33 7.24
C THR A 33 -1.51 4.91 5.91
N THR A 34 -2.43 5.73 5.41
CA THR A 34 -3.08 5.55 4.11
C THR A 34 -2.46 6.51 3.10
N ASP A 35 -2.17 6.04 1.88
CA ASP A 35 -1.75 6.91 0.78
C ASP A 35 -2.95 7.71 0.27
N GLU A 36 -2.83 9.03 0.26
CA GLU A 36 -3.87 9.96 -0.18
C GLU A 36 -4.14 9.89 -1.70
N SER A 37 -3.20 9.36 -2.49
CA SER A 37 -3.31 9.32 -3.95
C SER A 37 -4.15 8.16 -4.47
N ASP A 38 -4.10 7.00 -3.80
CA ASP A 38 -4.73 5.77 -4.25
C ASP A 38 -5.51 5.04 -3.15
N GLY A 39 -5.52 5.56 -1.92
CA GLY A 39 -6.27 5.03 -0.79
C GLY A 39 -5.70 3.74 -0.20
N ARG A 40 -4.51 3.29 -0.64
CA ARG A 40 -3.91 2.05 -0.13
C ARG A 40 -3.40 2.24 1.30
N GLN A 41 -3.63 1.23 2.14
CA GLN A 41 -3.09 1.17 3.50
C GLN A 41 -1.64 0.68 3.47
N TRP A 42 -0.78 1.35 4.20
CA TRP A 42 0.63 1.01 4.38
C TRP A 42 0.94 0.80 5.86
N TYR A 43 1.56 -0.33 6.19
CA TYR A 43 2.02 -0.64 7.54
C TYR A 43 3.43 -0.08 7.77
N THR A 44 3.80 0.23 9.01
CA THR A 44 5.21 0.51 9.35
C THR A 44 6.00 -0.79 9.50
N ASP A 45 7.25 -0.80 9.06
CA ASP A 45 8.15 -1.94 9.25
C ASP A 45 8.53 -2.20 10.71
N THR A 46 8.34 -1.21 11.58
CA THR A 46 8.60 -1.32 13.03
C THR A 46 7.67 -2.34 13.70
N ASP A 47 6.45 -2.49 13.18
CA ASP A 47 5.48 -3.46 13.69
C ASP A 47 5.79 -4.91 13.27
N TYR A 48 6.76 -5.09 12.35
CA TYR A 48 7.13 -6.38 11.76
C TYR A 48 8.64 -6.63 11.87
N PRO A 49 9.21 -6.71 13.09
CA PRO A 49 10.66 -6.82 13.30
C PRO A 49 11.27 -8.09 12.70
N ASN A 50 10.47 -9.12 12.44
CA ASN A 50 10.90 -10.35 11.76
C ASN A 50 11.23 -10.14 10.27
N LEU A 51 10.84 -9.01 9.69
CA LEU A 51 11.19 -8.61 8.32
C LEU A 51 12.43 -7.71 8.29
N LEU A 52 12.92 -7.28 9.45
CA LEU A 52 14.12 -6.48 9.58
C LEU A 52 15.36 -7.39 9.76
N PRO A 53 16.51 -7.05 9.14
CA PRO A 53 17.78 -7.71 9.42
C PRO A 53 18.14 -7.60 10.91
N SER A 54 18.41 -8.72 11.56
CA SER A 54 18.66 -8.81 13.00
C SER A 54 20.11 -8.47 13.41
N ASN A 55 21.03 -8.44 12.45
CA ASN A 55 22.47 -8.31 12.66
C ASN A 55 23.09 -7.05 12.02
N PHE A 56 22.27 -6.06 11.68
CA PHE A 56 22.71 -4.80 11.09
C PHE A 56 22.21 -3.62 11.91
N LEU A 57 23.09 -2.63 12.10
CA LEU A 57 22.64 -1.31 12.53
C LEU A 57 21.70 -0.78 11.46
N ASN A 58 20.57 -0.24 11.91
CA ASN A 58 19.62 0.35 11.01
C ASN A 58 19.06 1.63 11.62
N ILE A 59 18.64 2.54 10.75
CA ILE A 59 18.05 3.82 11.16
C ILE A 59 16.84 4.12 10.27
N SER A 60 15.79 4.61 10.90
CA SER A 60 14.66 5.25 10.21
C SER A 60 15.02 6.71 9.94
N SER A 61 14.80 7.15 8.71
CA SER A 61 15.07 8.53 8.28
C SER A 61 13.95 9.05 7.39
N THR A 62 13.57 10.31 7.63
CA THR A 62 12.66 11.05 6.75
C THR A 62 13.48 11.82 5.73
N ALA A 63 13.12 11.73 4.46
CA ALA A 63 13.77 12.49 3.41
C ALA A 63 13.67 14.00 3.69
N THR A 64 14.70 14.77 3.33
CA THR A 64 14.73 16.23 3.54
C THR A 64 14.18 17.01 2.35
N VAL A 65 14.07 16.36 1.19
CA VAL A 65 13.59 16.95 -0.06
C VAL A 65 12.47 16.08 -0.62
N SER A 66 11.38 16.72 -1.04
CA SER A 66 10.25 16.07 -1.70
C SER A 66 10.10 16.59 -3.14
N ASP A 67 9.90 15.69 -4.09
CA ASP A 67 9.48 16.02 -5.45
C ASP A 67 7.95 16.00 -5.52
N THR A 68 7.34 17.04 -6.11
CA THR A 68 5.88 17.15 -6.25
C THR A 68 5.25 16.07 -7.14
N SER A 69 6.05 15.38 -7.95
CA SER A 69 5.62 14.24 -8.77
C SER A 69 5.47 12.94 -7.97
N VAL A 70 5.90 12.91 -6.70
CA VAL A 70 5.92 11.72 -5.85
C VAL A 70 5.01 11.93 -4.64
N THR A 71 4.23 10.91 -4.31
CA THR A 71 3.37 10.92 -3.11
C THR A 71 4.22 10.82 -1.85
N ARG A 72 3.70 11.26 -0.71
CA ARG A 72 4.47 11.20 0.55
C ARG A 72 4.63 9.77 1.07
N VAL A 73 3.61 8.93 0.89
CA VAL A 73 3.60 7.54 1.35
C VAL A 73 3.81 6.64 0.15
N PRO A 74 4.76 5.69 0.19
CA PRO A 74 5.74 5.42 1.25
C PRO A 74 7.05 6.26 1.13
N TYR A 75 7.17 7.09 0.10
CA TYR A 75 8.47 7.59 -0.40
C TYR A 75 9.21 8.58 0.51
N MET A 76 8.52 9.25 1.44
CA MET A 76 9.16 10.25 2.30
C MET A 76 9.91 9.65 3.49
N ASN A 77 9.77 8.34 3.73
CA ASN A 77 10.47 7.63 4.79
C ASN A 77 11.29 6.47 4.21
N ALA A 78 12.43 6.21 4.82
CA ALA A 78 13.28 5.09 4.47
C ALA A 78 13.90 4.45 5.71
N ARG A 79 14.20 3.15 5.61
CA ARG A 79 15.13 2.47 6.51
C ARG A 79 16.48 2.30 5.81
N ILE A 80 17.54 2.68 6.51
CA ILE A 80 18.93 2.61 6.03
C ILE A 80 19.63 1.50 6.81
N PHE A 81 20.43 0.67 6.13
CA PHE A 81 21.19 -0.47 6.64
C PHE A 81 22.68 -0.34 6.31
#